data_AF-A0A7S2DA82-F1
#
_entry.id   AF-A0A7S2DA82-F1
#
_cell.length_a   1.000
_cell.length_b   1.000
_cell.length_c   1.000
_cell.angle_alpha   90.00
_cell.angle_beta   90.00
_cell.angle_gamma   90.00
#
_symmetry.space_group_name_H-M   'P 1'
#
loop_
_entity.id
_entity.type
_entity.pdbx_description
1 polymer ?
#
loop_
_entity_poly.entity_id
_entity_poly.type
_entity_poly.pdbx_seq_one_letter_code
_entity_poly.pdbx_strand_id
1 'polypeptide(L)'
;PGATASEIKKAYYKQAKLCHPDKHAGDAEATAKFQKLSTAYQVLSDPDSREKYDRDGPAGMEAKEVTMDPAIFFSLLFGSDRFVPWTGELNIAMQADHFS
;
A
#
# COMPACT_ATOMS: atom_id res chain seq x y z
N PRO A 1 -5.85 17.97 -9.03
CA PRO A 1 -5.15 17.13 -8.02
C PRO A 1 -3.72 16.79 -8.50
N GLY A 2 -2.69 16.90 -7.66
CA GLY A 2 -1.29 16.80 -8.10
C GLY A 2 -0.31 16.39 -7.02
N ALA A 3 -0.56 15.26 -6.35
CA ALA A 3 0.39 14.69 -5.38
C ALA A 3 1.49 13.89 -6.09
N THR A 4 2.73 14.01 -5.61
CA THR A 4 3.86 13.19 -6.05
C THR A 4 3.74 11.75 -5.52
N ALA A 5 4.41 10.80 -6.17
CA ALA A 5 4.43 9.40 -5.71
C ALA A 5 4.94 9.25 -4.26
N SER A 6 5.92 10.09 -3.87
CA SER A 6 6.46 10.12 -2.50
C SER A 6 5.42 10.60 -1.47
N GLU A 7 4.64 11.63 -1.80
CA GLU A 7 3.56 12.12 -0.93
C GLU A 7 2.46 11.09 -0.77
N ILE A 8 2.08 10.40 -1.85
CA ILE A 8 1.10 9.32 -1.84
C ILE A 8 1.60 8.16 -0.95
N LYS A 9 2.85 7.71 -1.14
CA LYS A 9 3.47 6.66 -0.31
C LYS A 9 3.51 7.05 1.17
N LYS A 10 3.88 8.29 1.48
CA LYS A 10 3.94 8.80 2.86
C LYS A 10 2.56 8.88 3.50
N ALA A 11 1.55 9.35 2.76
CA ALA A 11 0.17 9.43 3.24
C ALA A 11 -0.40 8.02 3.50
N TYR A 12 -0.20 7.10 2.56
CA TYR A 12 -0.56 5.69 2.70
C TYR A 12 0.04 5.08 3.95
N TYR A 13 1.36 5.17 4.12
CA TYR A 13 2.06 4.62 5.28
C TYR A 13 1.52 5.15 6.61
N LYS A 14 1.27 6.46 6.71
CA LYS A 14 0.73 7.08 7.93
C LYS A 14 -0.66 6.55 8.26
N GLN A 15 -1.56 6.51 7.29
CA GLN A 15 -2.93 6.07 7.51
C GLN A 15 -3.00 4.56 7.77
N ALA A 16 -2.23 3.75 7.02
CA ALA A 16 -2.17 2.30 7.19
C ALA A 16 -1.78 1.91 8.61
N LYS A 17 -0.87 2.65 9.25
CA LYS A 17 -0.49 2.43 10.65
C LYS A 17 -1.58 2.74 11.67
N LEU A 18 -2.52 3.63 11.34
CA LEU A 18 -3.62 4.02 12.22
C LEU A 18 -4.81 3.05 12.15
N CYS A 19 -4.91 2.27 11.07
CA CYS A 19 -6.01 1.32 10.87
C CYS A 19 -5.54 -0.14 10.72
N HIS A 20 -4.26 -0.43 10.96
CA HIS A 20 -3.70 -1.76 10.74
C HIS A 20 -4.41 -2.81 11.61
N PRO A 21 -4.84 -3.96 11.04
CA PRO A 21 -5.60 -4.98 11.77
C PRO A 21 -4.89 -5.51 13.02
N ASP A 22 -3.55 -5.60 13.03
CA ASP A 22 -2.78 -6.01 14.22
C ASP A 22 -3.03 -5.16 15.47
N LYS A 23 -3.32 -3.87 15.30
CA LYS A 23 -3.60 -2.95 16.43
C LYS A 23 -5.10 -2.78 16.69
N HIS A 24 -5.93 -3.26 15.76
CA HIS A 24 -7.37 -3.05 15.72
C HIS A 24 -8.09 -4.37 15.43
N ALA A 25 -7.63 -5.46 16.05
CA ALA A 25 -8.19 -6.78 15.84
C ALA A 25 -9.66 -6.82 16.26
N GLY A 26 -10.54 -7.25 15.35
CA GLY A 26 -11.99 -7.28 15.57
C GLY A 26 -12.71 -5.94 15.30
N ASP A 27 -12.00 -4.87 14.97
CA ASP A 27 -12.59 -3.61 14.53
C ASP A 27 -12.88 -3.65 13.01
N ALA A 28 -14.14 -3.87 12.68
CA ALA A 28 -14.60 -3.94 11.29
C ALA A 28 -14.44 -2.60 10.55
N GLU A 29 -14.50 -1.46 11.25
CA GLU A 29 -14.36 -0.14 10.64
C GLU A 29 -12.90 0.15 10.30
N ALA A 30 -11.97 -0.16 11.21
CA ALA A 30 -10.54 -0.07 10.95
C ALA A 30 -10.14 -0.98 9.78
N THR A 31 -10.67 -2.21 9.76
CA THR A 31 -10.44 -3.16 8.66
C THR A 31 -10.92 -2.62 7.32
N ALA A 32 -12.16 -2.11 7.25
CA ALA A 32 -12.70 -1.53 6.02
C ALA A 32 -11.91 -0.29 5.55
N LYS A 33 -11.44 0.55 6.49
CA LYS A 33 -10.57 1.70 6.18
C LYS A 33 -9.23 1.24 5.62
N PHE A 34 -8.59 0.24 6.22
CA PHE A 34 -7.32 -0.32 5.74
C PHE A 34 -7.45 -0.91 4.35
N GLN A 35 -8.51 -1.68 4.08
CA GLN A 35 -8.78 -2.24 2.76
C GLN A 35 -8.94 -1.14 1.70
N LYS A 36 -9.82 -0.16 1.94
CA LYS A 36 -10.04 0.96 1.02
C LYS A 36 -8.77 1.75 0.74
N LEU A 37 -8.01 2.03 1.80
CA LEU A 37 -6.75 2.75 1.72
C LEU A 37 -5.72 2.00 0.87
N SER A 38 -5.57 0.69 1.09
CA SER A 38 -4.62 -0.15 0.34
C SER A 38 -5.02 -0.32 -1.11
N THR A 39 -6.31 -0.49 -1.41
CA THR A 39 -6.83 -0.50 -2.79
C THR A 39 -6.51 0.81 -3.51
N ALA A 40 -6.78 1.95 -2.86
CA ALA A 40 -6.46 3.25 -3.45
C ALA A 40 -4.95 3.40 -3.70
N TYR A 41 -4.11 2.93 -2.78
CA TYR A 41 -2.67 3.02 -2.96
C TYR A 41 -2.14 2.12 -4.08
N GLN A 42 -2.64 0.89 -4.23
CA GLN A 42 -2.22 -0.01 -5.31
C GLN A 42 -2.44 0.65 -6.69
N VAL A 43 -3.56 1.34 -6.87
CA VAL A 43 -3.86 2.11 -8.09
C VAL A 43 -2.97 3.34 -8.23
N LEU A 44 -2.87 4.16 -7.17
CA LEU A 44 -2.22 5.47 -7.25
C LEU A 44 -0.68 5.41 -7.20
N SER A 45 -0.12 4.27 -6.79
CA SER A 45 1.32 4.06 -6.69
C SER A 45 1.98 3.71 -8.02
N ASP A 46 1.20 3.16 -8.96
CA ASP A 46 1.65 2.81 -10.30
C ASP A 46 1.28 3.95 -11.28
N PRO A 47 2.25 4.54 -12.01
CA PRO A 47 1.99 5.66 -12.91
C PRO A 47 0.93 5.36 -13.98
N ASP A 48 0.96 4.16 -14.57
CA ASP A 48 0.06 3.78 -15.67
C ASP A 48 -1.39 3.60 -15.15
N SER A 49 -1.53 2.88 -14.04
CA SER A 49 -2.81 2.69 -13.35
C SER A 49 -3.38 4.00 -12.82
N ARG A 50 -2.52 4.89 -12.32
CA ARG A 50 -2.92 6.23 -11.89
C ARG A 50 -3.38 7.09 -13.06
N GLU A 51 -2.66 7.09 -14.18
CA GLU A 51 -3.07 7.84 -15.37
C GLU A 51 -4.44 7.36 -15.88
N LYS A 52 -4.64 6.04 -15.90
CA LYS A 52 -5.93 5.43 -16.26
C LYS A 52 -7.04 5.86 -15.29
N TYR A 53 -6.79 5.81 -13.98
CA TYR A 53 -7.72 6.27 -12.97
C TYR A 53 -8.04 7.76 -13.10
N ASP A 54 -7.03 8.60 -13.35
CA ASP A 54 -7.20 10.04 -13.51
C ASP A 54 -7.99 10.39 -14.78
N ARG A 55 -7.88 9.57 -15.84
CA ARG A 55 -8.60 9.75 -17.12
C ARG A 55 -10.04 9.22 -17.08
N ASP A 56 -10.22 7.98 -16.63
CA ASP A 56 -11.46 7.21 -16.80
C ASP A 56 -12.21 6.99 -15.48
N GLY A 57 -11.62 7.39 -14.35
CA GLY A 57 -12.15 7.15 -13.02
C GLY A 57 -12.17 5.67 -12.63
N PRO A 58 -12.85 5.31 -11.53
CA PRO A 58 -12.96 3.92 -11.07
C PRO A 58 -13.56 2.96 -12.10
N ALA A 59 -14.42 3.44 -13.01
CA ALA A 59 -15.06 2.62 -14.02
C ALA A 59 -14.10 2.16 -15.13
N GLY A 60 -12.98 2.85 -15.31
CA GLY A 60 -11.93 2.46 -16.25
C GLY A 60 -10.94 1.45 -15.69
N MET A 61 -11.04 1.05 -14.42
CA MET A 61 -10.07 0.16 -13.79
C MET A 61 -10.41 -1.32 -14.05
N GLU A 62 -9.40 -2.12 -14.40
CA GLU A 62 -9.55 -3.57 -14.50
C GLU A 62 -9.47 -4.22 -13.12
N ALA A 63 -10.17 -5.34 -12.92
CA ALA A 63 -10.08 -6.12 -11.68
C ALA A 63 -8.63 -6.55 -11.33
N LYS A 64 -7.76 -6.69 -12.33
CA LYS A 64 -6.35 -7.08 -12.14
C LYS A 64 -5.50 -5.99 -11.45
N GLU A 65 -5.90 -4.73 -11.56
CA GLU A 65 -5.17 -3.57 -11.03
C GLU A 65 -5.30 -3.47 -9.48
N VAL A 66 -6.17 -4.28 -8.87
CA VAL A 66 -6.38 -4.39 -7.41
C VAL A 66 -6.48 -5.87 -7.00
N THR A 67 -5.39 -6.62 -7.09
CA THR A 67 -5.44 -8.08 -6.89
C THR A 67 -4.76 -8.59 -5.63
N MET A 68 -4.02 -7.75 -4.91
CA MET A 68 -3.26 -8.22 -3.75
C MET A 68 -4.00 -7.92 -2.44
N ASP A 69 -3.98 -8.90 -1.53
CA ASP A 69 -4.44 -8.71 -0.16
C ASP A 69 -3.73 -7.48 0.46
N PRO A 70 -4.49 -6.53 1.04
CA PRO A 70 -3.95 -5.32 1.65
C PRO A 70 -2.84 -5.53 2.69
N ALA A 71 -2.93 -6.57 3.51
CA ALA A 71 -1.94 -6.82 4.55
C ALA A 71 -0.67 -7.43 3.97
N ILE A 72 -0.81 -8.38 3.04
CA ILE A 72 0.32 -8.95 2.29
C ILE A 72 1.05 -7.86 1.50
N PHE A 73 0.31 -7.01 0.79
CA PHE A 73 0.86 -5.91 0.02
C PHE A 73 1.64 -4.92 0.91
N PHE A 74 1.08 -4.55 2.06
CA PHE A 74 1.76 -3.67 3.01
C PHE A 74 3.08 -4.26 3.51
N SER A 75 3.09 -5.55 3.85
CA SER A 75 4.29 -6.26 4.28
C SER A 75 5.38 -6.30 3.21
N LEU A 76 5.01 -6.57 1.95
CA LEU A 76 5.94 -6.57 0.82
C LEU A 76 6.54 -5.18 0.55
N LEU A 77 5.72 -4.12 0.67
CA LEU A 77 6.13 -2.76 0.33
C LEU A 77 7.05 -2.11 1.37
N PHE A 78 6.82 -2.37 2.65
CA PHE A 78 7.49 -1.66 3.73
C PHE A 78 8.54 -2.48 4.46
N GLY A 79 8.65 -3.78 4.19
CA GLY A 79 9.64 -4.65 4.82
C GLY A 79 9.44 -4.67 6.34
N SER A 80 8.86 -5.71 6.89
CA SER A 80 8.61 -5.77 8.32
C SER A 80 9.85 -6.17 9.14
N ASP A 81 10.94 -5.39 9.11
CA ASP A 81 12.05 -5.55 10.05
C ASP A 81 11.71 -5.03 11.46
N ARG A 82 10.59 -4.30 11.62
CA ARG A 82 10.10 -3.87 12.94
C ARG A 82 9.01 -4.73 13.53
N PHE A 83 8.77 -5.88 12.93
CA PHE A 83 8.01 -6.92 13.57
C PHE A 83 8.89 -8.09 14.02
N VAL A 84 10.21 -8.12 13.79
CA VAL A 84 11.07 -9.28 14.08
C VAL A 84 10.92 -9.91 15.49
N PRO A 85 10.73 -9.16 16.60
CA PRO A 85 10.40 -9.76 17.90
C PRO A 85 8.97 -10.30 18.07
N TRP A 86 8.04 -10.03 17.13
CA TRP A 86 6.61 -10.43 17.09
C TRP A 86 6.15 -11.09 15.75
N THR A 87 7.00 -11.17 14.73
CA THR A 87 6.77 -11.83 13.42
C THR A 87 7.95 -12.68 12.94
N GLY A 88 9.10 -12.69 13.62
CA GLY A 88 10.31 -13.39 13.13
C GLY A 88 10.93 -12.73 11.90
N GLU A 89 12.23 -12.96 11.69
CA GLU A 89 13.10 -12.33 10.68
C GLU A 89 12.61 -12.52 9.24
N LEU A 90 12.40 -11.41 8.50
CA LEU A 90 12.34 -11.41 7.03
C LEU A 90 12.96 -10.11 6.48
N ASN A 91 14.24 -10.20 6.10
CA ASN A 91 14.98 -9.18 5.36
C ASN A 91 14.37 -8.95 3.97
N ILE A 92 13.99 -7.71 3.64
CA ILE A 92 13.96 -7.23 2.25
C ILE A 92 14.72 -5.90 2.20
N ALA A 93 16.02 -5.98 1.89
CA ALA A 93 16.82 -4.85 1.51
C ALA A 93 16.68 -4.60 0.00
N MET A 94 16.06 -3.47 -0.31
CA MET A 94 16.12 -2.84 -1.62
C MET A 94 17.51 -2.20 -1.80
N GLN A 95 18.24 -2.55 -2.86
CA GLN A 95 19.31 -1.71 -3.39
C GLN A 95 19.27 -1.73 -4.92
N ALA A 96 18.75 -0.65 -5.48
CA ALA A 96 19.09 -0.20 -6.82
C ALA A 96 19.89 1.09 -6.63
N ASP A 97 21.21 1.00 -6.87
CA ASP A 97 22.02 2.02 -7.52
C ASP A 97 23.41 1.45 -7.77
N HIS A 98 23.65 0.99 -9.00
CA HIS A 98 24.93 1.15 -9.68
C HIS A 98 24.69 1.16 -11.20
N PHE A 99 24.38 2.34 -11.73
CA PHE A 99 24.81 2.74 -13.06
C PHE A 99 26.23 3.30 -12.97
N SER A 100 27.22 2.49 -13.36
CA SER A 100 28.43 2.84 -14.14
C SER A 100 29.15 1.54 -14.50
#